data_AF-A0A7K7LL81-F1
#
_entry.id   AF-A0A7K7LL81-F1
#
_cell.length_a   1.000
_cell.length_b   1.000
_cell.length_c   1.000
_cell.angle_alpha   90.00
_cell.angle_beta   90.00
_cell.angle_gamma   90.00
#
_symmetry.space_group_name_H-M   'P 1'
#
loop_
_entity.id
_entity.type
_entity.pdbx_description
1 polymer ?
#
loop_
_entity_poly.entity_id
_entity_poly.type
_entity_poly.pdbx_seq_one_letter_code
_entity_poly.pdbx_strand_id
1 'polypeptide(L)'
;AQQPGAPLSSHEYRRFFRALRVAHHAATACHLRALYGCQNPLVRRLDEYENHGLIPKGPVCSELPGTPFFPNFCAFASYRCTMKRYFIKV
;
A
#
# COMPACT_ATOMS: atom_id res chain seq x y z
N ALA A 1 12.68 -22.97 3.35
CA ALA A 1 12.89 -21.76 2.54
C ALA A 1 11.53 -21.10 2.29
N GLN A 2 11.42 -19.77 2.45
CA GLN A 2 10.18 -19.03 2.15
C GLN A 2 9.95 -19.08 0.63
N GLN A 3 8.77 -19.53 0.17
CA GLN A 3 8.47 -19.53 -1.26
C GLN A 3 8.41 -18.08 -1.78
N PRO A 4 9.01 -17.78 -2.94
CA PRO A 4 8.85 -16.49 -3.60
C PRO A 4 7.37 -16.14 -3.77
N GLY A 5 6.97 -14.94 -3.32
CA GLY A 5 5.58 -14.49 -3.38
C GLY A 5 4.69 -14.89 -2.19
N ALA A 6 5.20 -15.64 -1.20
CA ALA A 6 4.46 -15.90 0.03
C ALA A 6 4.20 -14.60 0.83
N PRO A 7 3.09 -14.49 1.58
CA PRO A 7 2.82 -13.33 2.43
C PRO A 7 3.95 -13.05 3.42
N LEU A 8 4.23 -11.77 3.66
CA LEU A 8 5.24 -11.36 4.64
C LEU A 8 4.87 -11.85 6.04
N SER A 9 5.83 -12.44 6.75
CA SER A 9 5.70 -12.69 8.19
C SER A 9 5.50 -11.38 8.96
N SER A 10 5.00 -11.44 10.20
CA SER A 10 4.76 -10.22 10.99
C SER A 10 6.05 -9.45 11.30
N HIS A 11 7.19 -10.15 11.35
CA HIS A 11 8.50 -9.52 11.49
C HIS A 11 8.93 -8.80 10.20
N GLU A 12 8.79 -9.45 9.03
CA GLU A 12 9.09 -8.83 7.74
C GLU A 12 8.20 -7.63 7.47
N TYR A 13 6.92 -7.72 7.80
CA TYR A 13 5.97 -6.61 7.66
C TYR A 13 6.41 -5.39 8.48
N ARG A 14 6.79 -5.58 9.76
CA ARG A 14 7.31 -4.48 10.59
C ARG A 14 8.57 -3.84 10.01
N ARG A 15 9.47 -4.65 9.47
CA ARG A 15 10.72 -4.18 8.84
C ARG A 15 10.43 -3.41 7.55
N PHE A 16 9.57 -3.96 6.69
CA PHE A 16 9.16 -3.38 5.42
C PHE A 16 8.54 -1.99 5.59
N PHE A 17 7.63 -1.84 6.55
CA PHE A 17 6.95 -0.56 6.79
C PHE A 17 7.68 0.36 7.78
N ARG A 18 8.88 0.02 8.27
CA ARG A 18 9.59 0.80 9.29
C ARG A 18 9.81 2.26 8.88
N ALA A 19 10.18 2.51 7.63
CA ALA A 19 10.40 3.86 7.09
C ALA A 19 9.09 4.64 6.89
N LEU A 20 7.97 3.94 6.73
CA LEU A 20 6.65 4.52 6.49
C LEU A 20 5.85 4.77 7.78
N ARG A 21 6.23 4.15 8.91
CA ARG A 21 5.55 4.25 10.21
C ARG A 21 5.56 5.64 10.86
N VAL A 22 6.20 6.63 10.27
CA VAL A 22 6.07 8.01 10.71
C VAL A 22 4.76 8.57 10.16
N ALA A 23 3.73 8.63 11.02
CA ALA A 23 2.34 8.86 10.64
C ALA A 23 2.09 10.11 9.76
N HIS A 24 2.99 11.10 9.80
CA HIS A 24 2.94 12.29 8.95
C HIS A 24 3.13 11.97 7.46
N HIS A 25 3.92 10.95 7.10
CA HIS A 25 4.08 10.51 5.71
C HIS A 25 2.80 9.87 5.17
N ALA A 26 2.12 9.05 5.98
CA ALA A 26 0.86 8.43 5.57
C ALA A 26 -0.24 9.46 5.32
N ALA A 27 -0.40 10.44 6.21
CA ALA A 27 -1.40 11.50 6.03
C ALA A 27 -1.13 12.34 4.77
N THR A 28 0.13 12.74 4.55
CA THR A 28 0.54 13.49 3.36
C THR A 28 0.31 12.69 2.08
N ALA A 29 0.72 11.42 2.08
CA ALA A 29 0.53 10.51 0.96
C ALA A 29 -0.95 10.32 0.62
N CYS A 30 -1.81 10.25 1.63
CA CYS A 30 -3.26 10.13 1.45
C CYS A 30 -3.91 11.41 0.94
N HIS A 31 -3.44 12.58 1.39
CA HIS A 31 -3.89 13.85 0.86
C HIS A 31 -3.55 14.00 -0.62
N LEU A 32 -2.32 13.66 -1.02
CA LEU A 32 -1.88 13.68 -2.42
C LEU A 32 -2.72 12.74 -3.29
N ARG A 33 -3.04 11.54 -2.81
CA ARG A 33 -3.93 10.60 -3.51
C ARG A 33 -5.34 11.14 -3.70
N ALA A 34 -5.91 11.76 -2.67
CA ALA A 34 -7.24 12.35 -2.74
C ALA A 34 -7.32 13.51 -3.72
N LEU A 35 -6.27 14.33 -3.82
CA LEU A 35 -6.22 15.48 -4.72
C LEU A 35 -6.01 15.08 -6.18
N TYR A 36 -5.09 14.16 -6.44
CA TYR A 36 -4.58 13.93 -7.80
C TYR A 36 -5.07 12.63 -8.44
N GLY A 37 -5.50 11.65 -7.64
CA GLY A 37 -5.97 10.35 -8.13
C GLY A 37 -4.87 9.48 -8.77
N CYS A 38 -5.24 8.23 -9.05
CA CYS A 38 -4.29 7.18 -9.46
C CYS A 38 -3.65 7.37 -10.84
N GLN A 39 -4.25 8.19 -11.71
CA GLN A 39 -3.69 8.44 -13.05
C GLN A 39 -2.57 9.48 -13.02
N ASN A 40 -2.39 10.21 -11.91
CA ASN A 40 -1.37 11.23 -11.80
C ASN A 40 0.03 10.60 -11.61
N PRO A 41 1.05 11.00 -12.40
CA PRO A 41 2.42 10.49 -12.27
C PRO A 41 3.04 10.67 -10.88
N LEU A 42 2.64 11.72 -10.14
CA LEU A 42 3.09 11.96 -8.76
C LEU A 42 2.59 10.85 -7.83
N VAL A 43 1.33 10.43 -7.97
CA VAL A 43 0.76 9.33 -7.19
C VAL A 43 1.44 8.01 -7.54
N ARG A 44 1.77 7.78 -8.82
CA ARG A 44 2.53 6.60 -9.23
C ARG A 44 3.93 6.55 -8.59
N ARG A 45 4.66 7.67 -8.55
CA ARG A 45 5.97 7.74 -7.86
C ARG A 45 5.85 7.49 -6.37
N LEU A 46 4.78 7.97 -5.75
CA LEU A 46 4.49 7.71 -4.35
C LEU A 46 4.19 6.23 -4.09
N ASP A 47 3.41 5.58 -4.95
CA ASP A 47 3.16 4.13 -4.89
C ASP A 47 4.46 3.32 -5.08
N GLU A 48 5.33 3.72 -6.01
CA GLU A 48 6.66 3.13 -6.19
C GLU A 48 7.47 3.28 -4.89
N TYR A 49 7.53 4.46 -4.30
CA TYR A 49 8.25 4.69 -3.04
C TYR A 49 7.70 3.82 -1.90
N GLU A 50 6.38 3.75 -1.73
CA GLU A 50 5.76 2.93 -0.67
C GLU A 50 5.99 1.44 -0.86
N ASN A 51 6.14 0.98 -2.12
CA ASN A 51 6.33 -0.43 -2.45
C ASN A 51 7.76 -0.75 -2.92
N HIS A 52 8.77 0.00 -2.43
CA HIS A 52 10.20 -0.26 -2.67
C HIS A 52 10.58 -0.32 -4.16
N GLY A 53 10.01 0.56 -4.97
CA GLY A 53 10.27 0.73 -6.39
C GLY A 53 9.48 -0.22 -7.31
N LEU A 54 8.66 -1.12 -6.77
CA LEU A 54 7.98 -2.15 -7.55
C LEU A 54 6.48 -2.07 -7.37
N ILE A 55 5.70 -1.73 -8.41
CA ILE A 55 4.23 -1.80 -8.36
C ILE A 55 3.76 -3.12 -9.01
N PRO A 56 2.88 -3.90 -8.37
CA PRO A 56 2.25 -5.06 -9.00
C PRO A 56 1.48 -4.65 -10.27
N LYS A 57 1.70 -5.36 -11.39
CA LYS A 57 1.03 -5.09 -12.68
C LYS A 57 -0.43 -5.56 -12.75
N GLY A 58 -0.98 -6.04 -11.64
CA GLY A 58 -2.32 -6.63 -11.59
C GLY A 58 -3.00 -6.40 -10.25
N PRO A 59 -4.11 -7.13 -9.99
CA PRO A 59 -4.86 -7.00 -8.77
C PRO A 59 -4.01 -7.25 -7.52
N VAL A 60 -4.31 -6.52 -6.46
CA VAL A 60 -3.69 -6.72 -5.14
C VAL A 60 -4.64 -7.54 -4.29
N CYS A 61 -4.19 -8.72 -3.86
CA CYS A 61 -4.90 -9.55 -2.91
C CYS A 61 -4.95 -8.87 -1.54
N SER A 62 -6.06 -9.05 -0.82
CA SER A 62 -6.21 -8.53 0.53
C SER A 62 -6.98 -9.50 1.41
N GLU A 63 -6.63 -9.52 2.69
CA GLU A 63 -7.34 -10.29 3.72
C GLU A 63 -8.49 -9.47 4.35
N LEU A 64 -8.93 -8.38 3.71
CA LEU A 64 -10.03 -7.54 4.21
C LEU A 64 -11.39 -8.22 4.00
N PRO A 65 -12.24 -8.30 5.04
CA PRO A 65 -13.61 -8.82 4.91
C PRO A 65 -14.39 -8.03 3.85
N GLY A 66 -14.94 -8.73 2.86
CA GLY A 66 -15.76 -8.15 1.80
C GLY A 66 -14.99 -7.49 0.65
N THR A 67 -13.65 -7.41 0.69
CA THR A 67 -12.85 -6.88 -0.43
C THR A 67 -11.58 -7.71 -0.63
N PRO A 68 -11.70 -8.93 -1.19
CA PRO A 68 -10.57 -9.85 -1.33
C PRO A 68 -9.52 -9.39 -2.34
N PHE A 69 -9.88 -8.50 -3.26
CA PHE A 69 -8.98 -7.97 -4.28
C PHE A 69 -9.23 -6.49 -4.54
N PHE A 70 -8.15 -5.78 -4.87
CA PHE A 70 -8.19 -4.42 -5.42
C PHE A 70 -7.69 -4.45 -6.85
N PRO A 71 -8.26 -3.63 -7.76
CA PRO A 71 -7.89 -3.67 -9.18
C PRO A 71 -6.43 -3.29 -9.45
N ASN A 72 -5.81 -2.50 -8.57
CA ASN A 72 -4.40 -2.13 -8.62
C ASN A 72 -3.92 -1.63 -7.25
N PHE A 73 -2.62 -1.40 -7.12
CA PHE A 73 -1.99 -0.92 -5.90
C PHE A 73 -2.52 0.45 -5.44
N CYS A 74 -2.75 1.38 -6.35
CA CYS A 74 -3.26 2.70 -5.98
C CYS A 74 -4.66 2.63 -5.36
N ALA A 75 -5.54 1.77 -5.87
CA ALA A 75 -6.86 1.54 -5.30
C ALA A 75 -6.78 0.95 -3.87
N PHE A 76 -5.87 -0.01 -3.67
CA PHE A 76 -5.57 -0.56 -2.35
C PHE A 76 -5.03 0.51 -1.38
N ALA A 77 -4.07 1.33 -1.82
CA ALA A 77 -3.50 2.41 -1.01
C ALA A 77 -4.56 3.48 -0.67
N SER A 78 -5.42 3.83 -1.62
CA SER A 78 -6.53 4.78 -1.43
C SER A 78 -7.56 4.25 -0.43
N TYR A 79 -7.90 2.95 -0.48
CA TYR A 79 -8.75 2.33 0.53
C TYR A 79 -8.14 2.42 1.94
N ARG A 80 -6.83 2.12 2.07
CA ARG A 80 -6.11 2.26 3.35
C ARG A 80 -6.14 3.70 3.87
N CYS A 81 -6.10 4.68 2.97
CA CYS A 81 -6.26 6.09 3.32
C CYS A 81 -7.64 6.39 3.90
N THR A 82 -8.71 6.03 3.18
CA THR A 82 -10.09 6.27 3.61
C THR A 82 -10.42 5.60 4.93
N MET A 83 -9.93 4.38 5.14
CA MET A 83 -10.18 3.60 6.35
C MET A 83 -9.19 3.89 7.49
N LYS A 84 -8.21 4.78 7.27
CA LYS A 84 -7.09 5.04 8.19
C LYS A 84 -6.33 3.75 8.60
N ARG A 85 -6.22 2.79 7.67
CA ARG A 85 -5.56 1.48 7.81
C ARG A 85 -4.20 1.42 7.09
N TYR A 86 -3.42 2.48 7.20
CA TYR A 86 -2.00 2.48 6.79
C TYR A 86 -1.32 1.38 7.61
N PHE A 87 -0.49 0.48 7.10
CA PHE A 87 0.25 -0.55 7.87
C PHE A 87 -0.56 -1.61 8.64
N ILE A 88 -1.88 -1.76 8.46
CA ILE A 88 -2.55 -2.95 8.99
C ILE A 88 -2.10 -4.15 8.17
N LYS A 89 -1.43 -5.09 8.84
CA LYS A 89 -1.37 -6.47 8.38
C LYS A 89 -2.73 -7.06 8.75
N VAL A 90 -3.62 -7.11 7.76
CA VAL A 90 -4.83 -7.94 7.85
C VAL A 90 -4.38 -9.39 7.84
#